data_AF-A0A6S7J7X7-F1
#
_entry.id   AF-A0A6S7J7X7-F1
#
_cell.length_a   1.000
_cell.length_b   1.000
_cell.length_c   1.000
_cell.angle_alpha   90.00
_cell.angle_beta   90.00
_cell.angle_gamma   90.00
#
_symmetry.space_group_name_H-M   'P 1'
#
loop_
_entity.id
_entity.type
_entity.pdbx_description
1 polymer ?
#
loop_
_entity_poly.entity_id
_entity_poly.type
_entity_poly.pdbx_seq_one_letter_code
_entity_poly.pdbx_strand_id
1 'polypeptide(L)'
;MQKQMAEEPWTDVNYFGINHAKSVDERNLLFCQEMNTEVLEFDPSSSNYVERLMPSTAETSSASSPQPSNFTTMAHVRKLDIIDQVKTLLIHAKLMSFSEICSVLHPPANEQTVLKCIQQHAVLVQGSWVVKSELVYPKGKTSAFSCSTSETLCRARDYILYRFTQSRTIQRNDIISMVKLTENDVNDLIQQVATRSVNVGWEFKLPYDENFVQR
;
A
#
# COMPACT_ATOMS: atom_id res chain seq x y z
N MET A 1 19.78 -40.83 -21.88
CA MET A 1 18.57 -40.66 -22.72
C MET A 1 18.49 -41.72 -23.82
N GLN A 2 19.41 -41.80 -24.78
CA GLN A 2 19.38 -42.87 -25.83
C GLN A 2 19.41 -44.29 -25.28
N LYS A 3 20.19 -44.55 -24.22
CA LYS A 3 20.24 -45.87 -23.58
C LYS A 3 18.92 -46.27 -22.89
N GLN A 4 18.25 -45.31 -22.24
CA GLN A 4 16.92 -45.51 -21.63
C GLN A 4 15.84 -45.75 -22.69
N MET A 5 15.90 -45.07 -23.83
CA MET A 5 14.97 -45.30 -24.95
C MET A 5 15.17 -46.66 -25.62
N ALA A 6 16.40 -47.19 -25.63
CA ALA A 6 16.72 -48.50 -26.19
C ALA A 6 16.40 -49.68 -25.26
N GLU A 7 16.17 -49.41 -23.98
CA GLU A 7 15.74 -50.39 -22.97
C GLU A 7 14.21 -50.63 -23.01
N GLU A 8 13.45 -49.78 -23.71
CA GLU A 8 12.01 -49.96 -23.90
C GLU A 8 11.73 -51.04 -24.98
N PRO A 9 11.02 -52.13 -24.65
CA PRO A 9 10.78 -53.21 -25.60
C PRO A 9 9.79 -52.81 -26.69
N TRP A 10 10.07 -53.22 -27.93
CA TRP A 10 9.15 -53.06 -29.05
C TRP A 10 7.86 -53.85 -28.80
N THR A 11 6.72 -53.20 -29.04
CA THR A 11 5.41 -53.85 -29.00
C THR A 11 4.84 -53.89 -30.41
N ASP A 12 4.66 -55.09 -30.94
CA ASP A 12 3.99 -55.28 -32.22
C ASP A 12 2.51 -54.95 -32.09
N VAL A 13 2.00 -54.11 -33.00
CA VAL A 13 0.60 -53.69 -33.04
C VAL A 13 -0.03 -54.05 -34.36
N ASN A 14 -1.31 -54.45 -34.29
CA ASN A 14 -2.11 -54.71 -35.48
C ASN A 14 -2.78 -53.40 -35.94
N TYR A 15 -2.51 -52.98 -37.17
CA TYR A 15 -3.13 -51.79 -37.75
C TYR A 15 -4.52 -52.12 -38.31
N PHE A 16 -5.53 -51.37 -37.86
CA PHE A 16 -6.89 -51.43 -38.38
C PHE A 16 -7.25 -50.06 -38.99
N GLY A 17 -7.69 -50.05 -40.25
CA GLY A 17 -8.06 -48.82 -40.95
C GLY A 17 -9.34 -48.17 -40.42
N ILE A 18 -9.63 -46.95 -40.89
CA ILE A 18 -10.73 -46.12 -40.37
C ILE A 18 -12.13 -46.75 -40.51
N ASN A 19 -12.35 -47.57 -41.55
CA ASN A 19 -13.63 -48.22 -41.82
C ASN A 19 -13.69 -49.67 -41.30
N HIS A 20 -12.66 -50.12 -40.58
CA HIS A 20 -12.64 -51.46 -40.02
C HIS A 20 -13.59 -51.53 -38.81
N ALA A 21 -14.33 -52.64 -38.64
CA ALA A 21 -15.34 -52.79 -37.59
C ALA A 21 -14.80 -52.47 -36.18
N LYS A 22 -13.61 -52.99 -35.84
CA LYS A 22 -12.93 -52.67 -34.57
C LYS A 22 -12.71 -51.17 -34.35
N SER A 23 -12.39 -50.43 -35.41
CA SER A 23 -12.18 -48.98 -35.32
C SER A 23 -13.50 -48.24 -35.07
N VAL A 24 -14.61 -48.76 -35.59
CA VAL A 24 -15.96 -48.23 -35.33
C VAL A 24 -16.35 -48.49 -33.87
N ASP A 25 -16.11 -49.71 -33.37
CA ASP A 25 -16.40 -50.09 -31.98
C ASP A 25 -15.59 -49.26 -30.98
N GLU A 26 -14.29 -49.08 -31.21
CA GLU A 26 -13.42 -48.24 -30.38
C GLU A 26 -13.84 -46.77 -30.40
N ARG A 27 -14.29 -46.24 -31.55
CA ARG A 27 -14.82 -44.88 -31.63
C ARG A 27 -16.06 -44.70 -30.74
N ASN A 28 -16.85 -45.76 -30.57
CA ASN A 28 -18.03 -45.69 -29.72
C ASN A 28 -17.66 -45.60 -28.22
N LEU A 29 -16.44 -45.99 -27.83
CA LEU A 29 -15.95 -45.81 -26.45
C LEU A 29 -15.60 -44.34 -26.12
N LEU A 30 -15.50 -43.46 -27.12
CA LEU A 30 -15.28 -42.03 -26.92
C LEU A 30 -16.52 -41.31 -26.37
N PHE A 31 -17.69 -41.93 -26.46
CA PHE A 31 -18.92 -41.36 -25.89
C PHE A 31 -18.99 -41.63 -24.40
N CYS A 32 -19.14 -40.57 -23.60
CA CYS A 32 -19.52 -40.70 -22.20
C CYS A 32 -21.01 -41.03 -22.10
N GLN A 33 -21.36 -42.13 -21.44
CA GLN A 33 -22.76 -42.56 -21.27
C GLN A 33 -23.50 -41.77 -20.17
N GLU A 34 -22.75 -41.10 -19.28
CA GLU A 34 -23.28 -40.30 -18.17
C GLU A 34 -23.29 -38.80 -18.53
N MET A 35 -24.29 -38.36 -19.31
CA MET A 35 -24.44 -36.95 -19.69
C MET A 35 -25.18 -36.08 -18.66
N ASN A 36 -25.81 -36.69 -17.63
CA ASN A 36 -26.71 -36.01 -16.70
C ASN A 36 -26.13 -35.80 -15.30
N THR A 37 -24.83 -36.03 -15.11
CA THR A 37 -24.16 -35.82 -13.83
C THR A 37 -23.55 -34.42 -13.83
N GLU A 38 -24.09 -33.52 -13.01
CA GLU A 38 -23.50 -32.18 -12.84
C GLU A 38 -22.10 -32.30 -12.21
N VAL A 39 -21.07 -32.02 -13.01
CA VAL A 39 -19.68 -31.99 -12.54
C VAL A 39 -19.45 -30.66 -11.83
N LEU A 40 -19.50 -30.67 -10.50
CA LEU A 40 -19.25 -29.52 -9.61
C LEU A 40 -17.75 -29.13 -9.51
N GLU A 41 -16.88 -29.69 -10.34
CA GLU A 41 -15.42 -29.57 -10.20
C GLU A 41 -14.84 -28.24 -10.71
N PHE A 42 -15.63 -27.49 -11.49
CA PHE A 42 -15.27 -26.14 -11.92
C PHE A 42 -15.79 -25.10 -10.93
N ASP A 43 -14.85 -24.50 -10.20
CA ASP A 43 -15.10 -23.31 -9.41
C ASP A 43 -15.60 -22.17 -10.33
N PRO A 44 -16.82 -21.64 -10.10
CA PRO A 44 -17.47 -20.74 -11.05
C PRO A 44 -16.90 -19.31 -11.05
N SER A 45 -16.01 -18.95 -10.11
CA SER A 45 -15.53 -17.57 -10.04
C SER A 45 -14.40 -17.30 -11.03
N SER A 46 -14.58 -16.27 -11.86
CA SER A 46 -13.55 -15.80 -12.80
C SER A 46 -12.23 -15.43 -12.10
N SER A 47 -12.30 -14.99 -10.85
CA SER A 47 -11.12 -14.64 -10.05
C SER A 47 -10.28 -15.87 -9.69
N ASN A 48 -10.89 -16.95 -9.21
CA ASN A 48 -10.18 -18.18 -8.85
C ASN A 48 -9.57 -18.86 -10.08
N TYR A 49 -10.26 -18.81 -11.23
CA TYR A 49 -9.72 -19.33 -12.48
C TYR A 49 -8.43 -18.60 -12.91
N VAL A 50 -8.44 -17.26 -12.84
CA VAL A 50 -7.26 -16.45 -13.19
C VAL A 50 -6.11 -16.68 -12.21
N GLU A 51 -6.40 -16.82 -10.91
CA GLU A 51 -5.37 -17.13 -9.91
C GLU A 51 -4.71 -18.50 -10.14
N ARG A 52 -5.47 -19.51 -10.61
CA ARG A 52 -4.92 -20.82 -10.99
C ARG A 52 -4.08 -20.77 -12.27
N LEU A 53 -4.47 -19.96 -13.25
CA LEU A 53 -3.68 -19.77 -14.49
C LEU A 53 -2.39 -18.99 -14.22
N MET A 54 -2.42 -18.12 -13.22
CA MET A 54 -1.32 -17.23 -12.86
C MET A 54 -0.96 -17.45 -11.39
N PRO A 55 -0.37 -18.61 -11.03
CA PRO A 55 0.06 -18.85 -9.66
C PRO A 55 1.01 -17.71 -9.26
N SER A 56 0.64 -16.97 -8.21
CA SER A 56 1.49 -15.89 -7.70
C SER A 56 2.87 -16.47 -7.44
N THR A 57 3.89 -15.91 -8.09
CA THR A 57 5.30 -16.26 -7.87
C THR A 57 5.75 -15.78 -6.49
N ALA A 58 5.16 -16.35 -5.43
CA ALA A 58 5.47 -16.03 -4.04
C ALA A 58 6.85 -16.53 -3.62
N GLU A 59 7.58 -17.27 -4.48
CA GLU A 59 8.94 -17.72 -4.20
C GLU A 59 10.04 -16.67 -4.49
N THR A 60 9.67 -15.43 -4.83
CA THR A 60 10.62 -14.30 -4.87
C THR A 60 10.41 -13.33 -3.72
N SER A 61 10.27 -13.86 -2.50
CA SER A 61 10.39 -13.07 -1.26
C SER A 61 11.52 -13.56 -0.36
N SER A 62 12.68 -13.84 -0.94
CA SER A 62 13.94 -14.01 -0.19
C SER A 62 15.15 -13.42 -0.93
N ALA A 63 14.97 -12.27 -1.58
CA ALA A 63 16.09 -11.41 -1.93
C ALA A 63 15.72 -10.00 -1.50
N SER A 64 16.15 -9.63 -0.30
CA SER A 64 16.25 -8.25 0.14
C SER A 64 17.14 -7.50 -0.85
N SER A 65 16.54 -6.93 -1.89
CA SER A 65 17.18 -5.88 -2.67
C SER A 65 17.39 -4.68 -1.75
N PRO A 66 18.62 -4.17 -1.58
CA PRO A 66 18.87 -2.92 -0.86
C PRO A 66 18.56 -1.74 -1.80
N GLN A 67 17.37 -1.70 -2.38
CA GLN A 67 16.86 -0.48 -2.99
C GLN A 67 16.03 0.27 -1.95
N PRO A 68 16.18 1.59 -1.83
CA PRO A 68 15.29 2.40 -1.00
C PRO A 68 13.92 2.46 -1.69
N SER A 69 13.12 1.43 -1.52
CA SER A 69 11.76 1.35 -2.03
C SER A 69 10.85 2.21 -1.17
N ASN A 70 10.90 3.53 -1.39
CA ASN A 70 9.91 4.48 -0.87
C ASN A 70 8.49 4.24 -1.46
N PHE A 71 8.30 3.20 -2.26
CA PHE A 71 7.07 2.91 -2.98
C PHE A 71 6.28 1.79 -2.30
N THR A 72 5.55 2.15 -1.25
CA THR A 72 4.56 1.27 -0.65
C THR A 72 3.28 1.33 -1.49
N THR A 73 2.90 0.22 -2.14
CA THR A 73 1.66 0.17 -2.92
C THR A 73 0.43 -0.01 -2.02
N MET A 74 -0.73 0.48 -2.45
CA MET A 74 -1.98 0.26 -1.73
C MET A 74 -2.32 -1.23 -1.53
N ALA A 75 -1.92 -2.09 -2.47
CA ALA A 75 -2.08 -3.54 -2.32
C ALA A 75 -1.24 -4.11 -1.17
N HIS A 76 -0.04 -3.58 -0.93
CA HIS A 76 0.78 -3.97 0.22
C HIS A 76 0.17 -3.45 1.52
N VAL A 77 -0.24 -2.17 1.57
CA VAL A 77 -0.90 -1.59 2.75
C VAL A 77 -2.08 -2.45 3.18
N ARG A 78 -2.96 -2.84 2.26
CA ARG A 78 -4.15 -3.66 2.56
C ARG A 78 -3.86 -5.07 3.10
N LYS A 79 -2.63 -5.56 3.00
CA LYS A 79 -2.20 -6.84 3.58
C LYS A 79 -1.70 -6.71 5.03
N LEU A 80 -1.40 -5.49 5.47
CA LEU A 80 -0.96 -5.21 6.84
C LEU A 80 -2.14 -5.27 7.81
N ASP A 81 -1.87 -5.34 9.11
CA ASP A 81 -2.91 -5.17 10.11
C ASP A 81 -3.43 -3.71 10.11
N ILE A 82 -4.57 -3.47 10.77
CA ILE A 82 -5.19 -2.13 10.78
C ILE A 82 -4.26 -1.06 11.39
N ILE A 83 -3.43 -1.43 12.36
CA ILE A 83 -2.55 -0.49 13.06
C ILE A 83 -1.43 -0.04 12.12
N ASP A 84 -0.78 -0.98 11.47
CA ASP A 84 0.29 -0.74 10.52
C ASP A 84 -0.24 -0.09 9.23
N GLN A 85 -1.48 -0.37 8.82
CA GLN A 85 -2.15 0.36 7.75
C GLN A 85 -2.25 1.85 8.08
N VAL A 86 -2.85 2.19 9.23
CA VAL A 86 -3.00 3.58 9.68
C VAL A 86 -1.64 4.26 9.79
N LYS A 87 -0.67 3.62 10.43
CA LYS A 87 0.69 4.15 10.60
C LYS A 87 1.36 4.40 9.25
N THR A 88 1.30 3.44 8.34
CA THR A 88 1.91 3.54 7.00
C THR A 88 1.26 4.67 6.20
N LEU A 89 -0.07 4.74 6.16
CA LEU A 89 -0.82 5.80 5.48
C LEU A 89 -0.42 7.19 6.00
N LEU A 90 -0.40 7.38 7.32
CA LEU A 90 0.00 8.64 7.95
C LEU A 90 1.46 9.02 7.63
N ILE A 91 2.38 8.05 7.66
CA ILE A 91 3.78 8.29 7.33
C ILE A 91 3.94 8.68 5.85
N HIS A 92 3.19 8.09 4.91
CA HIS A 92 3.32 8.45 3.50
C HIS A 92 2.60 9.77 3.17
N ALA A 93 1.38 9.97 3.65
CA ALA A 93 0.58 11.16 3.33
C ALA A 93 0.98 12.42 4.12
N LYS A 94 1.57 12.26 5.31
CA LYS A 94 1.91 13.31 6.29
C LYS A 94 0.74 14.08 6.90
N LEU A 95 -0.35 14.25 6.15
CA LEU A 95 -1.55 14.98 6.52
C LEU A 95 -2.77 14.32 5.87
N MET A 96 -3.79 13.97 6.64
CA MET A 96 -5.07 13.41 6.15
C MET A 96 -6.22 13.80 7.07
N SER A 97 -7.45 13.85 6.54
CA SER A 97 -8.68 13.90 7.34
C SER A 97 -9.01 12.53 7.92
N PHE A 98 -9.84 12.49 8.97
CA PHE A 98 -10.30 11.23 9.56
C PHE A 98 -11.10 10.39 8.55
N SER A 99 -11.96 11.05 7.76
CA SER A 99 -12.79 10.41 6.74
C SER A 99 -11.97 9.72 5.65
N GLU A 100 -10.90 10.37 5.16
CA GLU A 100 -9.99 9.80 4.18
C GLU A 100 -9.30 8.56 4.73
N ILE A 101 -8.80 8.60 5.98
CA ILE A 101 -8.15 7.44 6.60
C ILE A 101 -9.14 6.26 6.65
N CYS A 102 -10.33 6.46 7.19
CA CYS A 102 -11.35 5.41 7.27
C CYS A 102 -11.74 4.83 5.90
N SER A 103 -11.80 5.68 4.86
CA SER A 103 -12.18 5.25 3.51
C SER A 103 -11.16 4.34 2.82
N VAL A 104 -9.89 4.41 3.25
CA VAL A 104 -8.77 3.72 2.61
C VAL A 104 -8.45 2.38 3.28
N LEU A 105 -8.84 2.21 4.55
CA LEU A 105 -8.57 0.99 5.33
C LEU A 105 -9.28 -0.25 4.78
N HIS A 106 -8.59 -1.38 4.85
CA HIS A 106 -9.15 -2.67 4.43
C HIS A 106 -8.71 -3.82 5.36
N PRO A 107 -9.62 -4.59 5.98
CA PRO A 107 -11.07 -4.40 5.96
C PRO A 107 -11.51 -3.12 6.69
N PRO A 108 -12.75 -2.64 6.49
CA PRO A 108 -13.30 -1.54 7.27
C PRO A 108 -13.21 -1.83 8.77
N ALA A 109 -12.72 -0.87 9.54
CA ALA A 109 -12.51 -1.01 10.97
C ALA A 109 -13.43 -0.07 11.77
N ASN A 110 -13.70 -0.42 13.03
CA ASN A 110 -14.46 0.43 13.94
C ASN A 110 -13.73 1.77 14.15
N GLU A 111 -14.45 2.87 13.97
CA GLU A 111 -13.93 4.24 14.08
C GLU A 111 -13.26 4.53 15.43
N GLN A 112 -13.75 3.97 16.55
CA GLN A 112 -13.12 4.16 17.86
C GLN A 112 -11.74 3.49 17.95
N THR A 113 -11.59 2.31 17.34
CA THR A 113 -10.31 1.61 17.26
C THR A 113 -9.35 2.36 16.35
N VAL A 114 -9.84 2.83 15.20
CA VAL A 114 -9.06 3.65 14.26
C VAL A 114 -8.59 4.93 14.93
N LEU A 115 -9.46 5.65 15.64
CA LEU A 115 -9.13 6.88 16.35
C LEU A 115 -8.04 6.67 17.41
N LYS A 116 -8.16 5.62 18.23
CA LYS A 116 -7.13 5.27 19.22
C LYS A 116 -5.78 4.98 18.56
N CYS A 117 -5.78 4.28 17.42
CA CYS A 117 -4.57 4.00 16.67
C CYS A 117 -3.95 5.29 16.08
N ILE A 118 -4.77 6.15 15.49
CA ILE A 118 -4.32 7.43 14.93
C ILE A 118 -3.67 8.29 16.03
N GLN A 119 -4.28 8.40 17.21
CA GLN A 119 -3.75 9.19 18.34
C GLN A 119 -2.35 8.73 18.80
N GLN A 120 -2.00 7.46 18.59
CA GLN A 120 -0.65 6.97 18.88
C GLN A 120 0.39 7.46 17.88
N HIS A 121 0.00 7.74 16.63
CA HIS A 121 0.92 7.99 15.51
C HIS A 121 0.81 9.41 14.91
N ALA A 122 -0.23 10.17 15.25
CA ALA A 122 -0.51 11.49 14.72
C ALA A 122 -1.00 12.46 15.81
N VAL A 123 -1.01 13.74 15.46
CA VAL A 123 -1.55 14.86 16.25
C VAL A 123 -2.64 15.56 15.44
N LEU A 124 -3.66 16.07 16.13
CA LEU A 124 -4.76 16.79 15.50
C LEU A 124 -4.39 18.27 15.33
N VAL A 125 -4.47 18.77 14.10
CA VAL A 125 -4.20 20.17 13.75
C VAL A 125 -5.27 20.63 12.76
N GLN A 126 -6.00 21.71 13.08
CA GLN A 126 -7.05 22.25 12.20
C GLN A 126 -8.10 21.20 11.77
N GLY A 127 -8.49 20.30 12.70
CA GLY A 127 -9.44 19.22 12.41
C GLY A 127 -8.88 18.06 11.57
N SER A 128 -7.62 18.13 11.14
CA SER A 128 -6.94 17.09 10.35
C SER A 128 -5.84 16.39 11.14
N TRP A 129 -5.51 15.16 10.76
CA TRP A 129 -4.49 14.34 11.40
C TRP A 129 -3.13 14.49 10.71
N VAL A 130 -2.14 14.94 11.48
CA VAL A 130 -0.76 15.10 11.04
C VAL A 130 0.12 14.07 11.72
N VAL A 131 0.88 13.28 10.97
CA VAL A 131 1.79 12.27 11.53
C VAL A 131 2.80 12.91 12.50
N LYS A 132 3.15 12.22 13.59
CA LYS A 132 4.14 12.70 14.59
C LYS A 132 5.53 12.86 13.97
N SER A 133 6.27 13.88 14.41
CA SER A 133 7.56 14.24 13.82
C SER A 133 8.61 13.14 13.97
N GLU A 134 8.63 12.43 15.10
CA GLU A 134 9.53 11.30 15.34
C GLU A 134 9.36 10.12 14.35
N LEU A 135 8.17 9.97 13.76
CA LEU A 135 7.91 8.95 12.74
C LEU A 135 8.37 9.40 11.35
N VAL A 136 8.41 10.70 11.09
CA VAL A 136 8.93 11.27 9.83
C VAL A 136 10.46 11.32 9.83
N TYR A 137 11.03 11.69 10.98
CA TYR A 137 12.45 11.85 11.23
C TYR A 137 12.90 10.97 12.41
N PRO A 138 13.02 9.65 12.20
CA PRO A 138 13.55 8.76 13.22
C PRO A 138 15.00 9.10 13.58
N LYS A 139 15.43 8.69 14.78
CA LYS A 139 16.79 8.94 15.28
C LYS A 139 17.86 8.49 14.28
N GLY A 140 18.83 9.36 14.03
CA GLY A 140 19.93 9.11 13.10
C GLY A 140 19.64 9.50 11.65
N LYS A 141 18.42 9.92 11.32
CA LYS A 141 18.12 10.54 10.03
C LYS A 141 18.55 12.00 10.03
N THR A 142 19.18 12.46 8.95
CA THR A 142 19.55 13.85 8.72
C THR A 142 18.65 14.50 7.68
N SER A 143 18.72 15.83 7.57
CA SER A 143 18.03 16.53 6.49
C SER A 143 18.54 16.08 5.10
N ALA A 144 17.67 16.20 4.10
CA ALA A 144 18.01 16.02 2.69
C ALA A 144 18.83 17.20 2.13
N PHE A 145 18.73 18.39 2.72
CA PHE A 145 19.36 19.62 2.22
C PHE A 145 20.51 20.10 3.10
N SER A 146 20.59 19.62 4.34
CA SER A 146 21.60 20.05 5.32
C SER A 146 22.01 18.91 6.26
N CYS A 147 23.04 19.15 7.08
CA CYS A 147 23.45 18.21 8.14
C CYS A 147 22.61 18.34 9.43
N SER A 148 21.40 18.91 9.34
CA SER A 148 20.52 19.06 10.50
C SER A 148 20.10 17.70 11.05
N THR A 149 20.12 17.55 12.37
CA THR A 149 19.77 16.28 13.03
C THR A 149 18.26 16.05 13.08
N SER A 150 17.85 14.78 13.24
CA SER A 150 16.46 14.38 13.44
C SER A 150 15.76 15.20 14.53
N GLU A 151 16.44 15.46 15.66
CA GLU A 151 15.87 16.19 16.79
C GLU A 151 15.61 17.66 16.43
N THR A 152 16.47 18.26 15.61
CA THR A 152 16.32 19.66 15.19
C THR A 152 15.17 19.80 14.19
N LEU A 153 15.06 18.87 13.24
CA LEU A 153 13.96 18.80 12.28
C LEU A 153 12.62 18.55 12.98
N CYS A 154 12.57 17.63 13.96
CA CYS A 154 11.37 17.37 14.74
C CYS A 154 10.89 18.62 15.48
N ARG A 155 11.77 19.32 16.21
CA ARG A 155 11.40 20.54 16.94
C ARG A 155 10.91 21.66 16.01
N ALA A 156 11.56 21.83 14.87
CA ALA A 156 11.13 22.82 13.89
C ALA A 156 9.76 22.47 13.27
N ARG A 157 9.54 21.19 12.95
CA ARG A 157 8.25 20.71 12.46
C ARG A 157 7.16 20.89 13.51
N ASP A 158 7.41 20.52 14.76
CA ASP A 158 6.46 20.69 15.86
C ASP A 158 6.14 22.16 16.10
N TYR A 159 7.11 23.06 15.96
CA TYR A 159 6.88 24.50 16.00
C TYR A 159 5.97 24.99 14.86
N ILE A 160 6.18 24.51 13.63
CA ILE A 160 5.32 24.80 12.48
C ILE A 160 3.88 24.32 12.77
N LEU A 161 3.71 23.09 13.24
CA LEU A 161 2.40 22.54 13.60
C LEU A 161 1.74 23.35 14.71
N TYR A 162 2.50 23.74 15.73
CA TYR A 162 2.02 24.64 16.79
C TYR A 162 1.53 25.97 16.22
N ARG A 163 2.27 26.60 15.30
CA ARG A 163 1.83 27.84 14.65
C ARG A 163 0.51 27.65 13.89
N PHE A 164 0.32 26.50 13.27
CA PHE A 164 -0.96 26.14 12.63
C PHE A 164 -2.11 25.90 13.62
N THR A 165 -1.87 25.66 14.91
CA THR A 165 -2.95 25.64 15.91
C THR A 165 -3.48 27.04 16.24
N GLN A 166 -2.66 28.08 16.03
CA GLN A 166 -3.00 29.48 16.38
C GLN A 166 -3.56 30.25 15.19
N SER A 167 -3.12 29.92 13.99
CA SER A 167 -3.51 30.59 12.75
C SER A 167 -3.55 29.58 11.61
N ARG A 168 -4.48 29.76 10.66
CA ARG A 168 -4.53 28.94 9.45
C ARG A 168 -3.35 29.20 8.51
N THR A 169 -2.71 30.36 8.65
CA THR A 169 -1.64 30.83 7.77
C THR A 169 -0.40 31.23 8.55
N ILE A 170 0.78 30.94 7.98
CA ILE A 170 2.08 31.28 8.57
C ILE A 170 2.99 31.96 7.55
N GLN A 171 3.89 32.82 8.01
CA GLN A 171 4.94 33.41 7.20
C GLN A 171 6.24 32.62 7.32
N ARG A 172 6.86 32.31 6.19
CA ARG A 172 8.12 31.54 6.16
C ARG A 172 9.24 32.23 6.93
N ASN A 173 9.36 33.55 6.76
CA ASN A 173 10.44 34.33 7.38
C ASN A 173 10.34 34.32 8.92
N ASP A 174 9.12 34.36 9.46
CA ASP A 174 8.90 34.21 10.91
C ASP A 174 9.42 32.86 11.40
N ILE A 175 9.13 31.78 10.66
CA ILE A 175 9.61 30.44 11.01
C ILE A 175 11.14 30.39 10.97
N ILE A 176 11.77 30.83 9.87
CA ILE A 176 13.24 30.85 9.70
C ILE A 176 13.90 31.64 10.83
N SER A 177 13.33 32.76 11.25
CA SER A 177 13.90 33.57 12.34
C SER A 177 13.89 32.85 13.69
N MET A 178 12.94 31.92 13.88
CA MET A 178 12.77 31.17 15.13
C MET A 178 13.51 29.83 15.13
N VAL A 179 13.56 29.14 13.99
CA VAL A 179 14.19 27.82 13.89
C VAL A 179 15.59 27.94 13.30
N LYS A 180 16.58 27.32 13.94
CA LYS A 180 17.98 27.33 13.47
C LYS A 180 18.19 26.35 12.31
N LEU A 181 17.40 26.47 11.25
CA LEU A 181 17.45 25.64 10.05
C LEU A 181 17.66 26.49 8.79
N THR A 182 18.13 25.85 7.73
CA THR A 182 18.28 26.53 6.43
C THR A 182 16.91 26.83 5.81
N GLU A 183 16.84 27.79 4.89
CA GLU A 183 15.57 28.11 4.21
C GLU A 183 14.98 26.90 3.47
N ASN A 184 15.84 26.05 2.90
CA ASN A 184 15.43 24.84 2.18
C ASN A 184 14.79 23.82 3.12
N ASP A 185 15.38 23.61 4.30
CA ASP A 185 14.80 22.72 5.32
C ASP A 185 13.43 23.22 5.77
N VAL A 186 13.30 24.53 6.02
CA VAL A 186 12.03 25.13 6.44
C VAL A 186 10.99 25.01 5.34
N ASN A 187 11.34 25.28 4.08
CA ASN A 187 10.43 25.11 2.95
C ASN A 187 9.93 23.66 2.84
N ASP A 188 10.83 22.67 2.93
CA ASP A 188 10.46 21.24 2.88
C ASP A 188 9.48 20.87 4.00
N LEU A 189 9.77 21.30 5.23
CA LEU A 189 8.92 21.05 6.38
C LEU A 189 7.52 21.66 6.23
N ILE A 190 7.44 22.92 5.77
CA ILE A 190 6.16 23.59 5.57
C ILE A 190 5.38 22.92 4.44
N GLN A 191 6.04 22.56 3.33
CA GLN A 191 5.40 21.94 2.17
C GLN A 191 4.79 20.56 2.47
N GLN A 192 5.19 19.88 3.56
CA GLN A 192 4.54 18.65 3.99
C GLN A 192 3.07 18.88 4.41
N VAL A 193 2.76 20.02 5.03
CA VAL A 193 1.44 20.28 5.65
C VAL A 193 0.70 21.51 5.11
N ALA A 194 1.37 22.35 4.33
CA ALA A 194 0.83 23.60 3.82
C ALA A 194 1.12 23.80 2.33
N THR A 195 0.33 24.68 1.71
CA THR A 195 0.48 25.14 0.33
C THR A 195 0.78 26.63 0.31
N ARG A 196 1.54 27.07 -0.69
CA ARG A 196 1.88 28.48 -0.83
C ARG A 196 0.72 29.24 -1.48
N SER A 197 0.23 30.27 -0.80
CA SER A 197 -0.78 31.20 -1.28
C SER A 197 -0.15 32.57 -1.56
N VAL A 198 -0.40 33.12 -2.75
CA VAL A 198 0.29 34.32 -3.26
C VAL A 198 0.13 35.54 -2.35
N ASN A 199 -1.01 35.65 -1.65
CA ASN A 199 -1.37 36.85 -0.88
C ASN A 199 -1.26 36.67 0.65
N VAL A 200 -1.13 35.44 1.14
CA VAL A 200 -1.29 35.13 2.57
C VAL A 200 -0.08 34.39 3.15
N GLY A 201 0.85 33.91 2.32
CA GLY A 201 2.02 33.15 2.75
C GLY A 201 1.78 31.65 2.59
N TRP A 202 1.91 30.89 3.68
CA TRP A 202 1.65 29.44 3.67
C TRP A 202 0.36 29.13 4.41
N GLU A 203 -0.57 28.48 3.73
CA GLU A 203 -1.87 28.10 4.26
C GLU A 203 -1.93 26.59 4.50
N PHE A 204 -2.55 26.17 5.60
CA PHE A 204 -2.78 24.75 5.87
C PHE A 204 -3.54 24.06 4.72
N LYS A 205 -3.02 22.93 4.24
CA LYS A 205 -3.50 22.28 2.99
C LYS A 205 -4.97 21.89 3.01
N LEU A 206 -5.44 21.35 4.14
CA LEU A 206 -6.80 20.85 4.27
C LEU A 206 -7.72 21.93 4.85
N PRO A 207 -9.01 21.95 4.46
CA PRO A 207 -9.99 22.79 5.14
C PRO A 207 -10.12 22.38 6.62
N TYR A 208 -10.62 23.29 7.45
CA TYR A 208 -10.92 22.95 8.83
C TYR A 208 -12.09 21.95 8.87
N ASP A 209 -11.85 20.76 9.41
CA ASP A 209 -12.85 19.69 9.46
C ASP A 209 -13.77 19.88 10.68
N GLU A 210 -14.77 20.76 10.53
CA GLU A 210 -15.77 21.03 11.57
C GLU A 210 -16.53 19.78 11.97
N ASN A 211 -16.87 18.93 10.99
CA ASN A 211 -17.63 17.71 11.22
C ASN A 211 -16.88 16.75 12.14
N PHE A 212 -15.56 16.60 11.95
CA PHE A 212 -14.75 15.78 12.83
C PHE A 212 -14.59 16.39 14.23
N VAL A 213 -14.39 17.70 14.32
CA VAL A 213 -14.15 18.37 15.61
C VAL A 213 -15.41 18.44 16.48
N GLN A 214 -16.60 18.55 15.87
CA GLN A 214 -17.88 18.63 16.60
C GLN A 214 -18.41 17.27 17.05
N ARG A 215 -17.79 16.17 16.61
CA ARG A 215 -18.21 14.80 16.89
C ARG A 215 -17.71 14.29 18.24
#